data_AF-A0A1Y1VPY8-F1
#
_entry.id   AF-A0A1Y1VPY8-F1
#
_cell.length_a   1.000
_cell.length_b   1.000
_cell.length_c   1.000
_cell.angle_alpha   90.00
_cell.angle_beta   90.00
_cell.angle_gamma   90.00
#
_symmetry.space_group_name_H-M   'P 1'
#
loop_
_entity.id
_entity.type
_entity.pdbx_description
1 polymer ?
#
loop_
_entity_poly.entity_id
_entity_poly.type
_entity_poly.pdbx_seq_one_letter_code
_entity_poly.pdbx_strand_id
1 'polypeptide(L)'
;MMNHQLQELREREFHKLYTNKWKFLNDDWVILKPTKYHRSEVHEVREIKHIKDTLLKHLGMIPVFFFLNVLFGCTHYPCPYRSVEKGLLILYQLVEGLSINEMERFIPRSSYQAIHNMFYISEMKDLNKKLTYYLQTMFSTPELRVFAAKIQNPQGFKHVTLMLGGHS
;
A
#
# COMPACT_ATOMS: atom_id res chain seq x y z
N MET A 1 -6.22 29.51 23.96
CA MET A 1 -5.28 30.10 22.97
C MET A 1 -4.22 29.11 22.49
N MET A 2 -3.46 28.46 23.38
CA MET A 2 -2.32 27.58 23.00
C MET A 2 -2.70 26.33 22.18
N ASN A 3 -3.92 25.78 22.36
CA ASN A 3 -4.35 24.57 21.65
C ASN A 3 -4.72 24.83 20.18
N HIS A 4 -5.26 26.02 19.87
CA HIS A 4 -5.60 26.43 18.49
C HIS A 4 -4.34 26.60 17.63
N GLN A 5 -3.31 27.27 18.18
CA GLN A 5 -2.02 27.43 17.50
C GLN A 5 -1.32 26.08 17.28
N LEU A 6 -1.39 25.15 18.24
CA LEU A 6 -0.84 23.80 18.07
C LEU A 6 -1.60 23.00 17.01
N GLN A 7 -2.92 23.15 16.91
CA GLN A 7 -3.71 22.54 15.84
C GLN A 7 -3.29 23.08 14.48
N GLU A 8 -3.18 24.40 14.31
CA GLU A 8 -2.69 24.99 13.05
C GLU A 8 -1.30 24.50 12.65
N LEU A 9 -0.38 24.38 13.61
CA LEU A 9 0.96 23.85 13.35
C LEU A 9 0.93 22.37 12.94
N ARG A 10 0.08 21.57 13.60
CA ARG A 10 -0.14 20.16 13.22
C ARG A 10 -0.69 20.05 11.80
N GLU A 11 -1.71 20.85 11.46
CA GLU A 11 -2.29 20.86 10.11
C GLU A 11 -1.25 21.27 9.05
N ARG A 12 -0.41 22.28 9.33
CA ARG A 12 0.69 22.67 8.43
C ARG A 12 1.70 21.55 8.22
N GLU A 13 2.13 20.87 9.28
CA GLU A 13 3.05 19.72 9.15
C GLU A 13 2.40 18.55 8.41
N PHE A 14 1.11 18.31 8.64
CA PHE A 14 0.37 17.28 7.91
C PHE A 14 0.30 17.63 6.43
N HIS A 15 0.05 18.90 6.10
CA HIS A 15 0.03 19.37 4.71
C HIS A 15 1.40 19.24 4.03
N LYS A 16 2.51 19.48 4.75
CA LYS A 16 3.87 19.24 4.25
C LYS A 16 4.09 17.75 3.98
N LEU A 17 3.69 16.88 4.90
CA LEU A 17 3.82 15.43 4.75
C LEU A 17 3.01 14.95 3.53
N TYR A 18 1.75 15.38 3.41
CA TYR A 18 0.89 15.13 2.26
C TYR A 18 1.56 15.57 0.95
N THR A 19 1.96 16.84 0.85
CA THR A 19 2.52 17.42 -0.39
C THR A 19 3.82 16.73 -0.82
N ASN A 20 4.66 16.35 0.15
CA ASN A 20 5.99 15.83 -0.14
C ASN A 20 6.05 14.32 -0.30
N LYS A 21 5.21 13.58 0.45
CA LYS A 21 5.29 12.11 0.55
C LYS A 21 4.17 11.42 -0.19
N TRP A 22 3.04 12.10 -0.45
CA TRP A 22 1.89 11.51 -1.15
C TRP A 22 1.83 11.89 -2.63
N LYS A 23 2.98 12.23 -3.23
CA LYS A 23 3.10 12.54 -4.65
C LYS A 23 2.54 11.45 -5.56
N PHE A 24 2.57 10.19 -5.09
CA PHE A 24 1.98 9.04 -5.79
C PHE A 24 0.52 9.27 -6.19
N LEU A 25 -0.26 10.07 -5.46
CA LEU A 25 -1.65 10.39 -5.84
C LEU A 25 -1.76 11.14 -7.18
N ASN A 26 -0.69 11.83 -7.59
CA ASN A 26 -0.60 12.55 -8.85
C ASN A 26 0.28 11.82 -9.88
N ASP A 27 0.88 10.69 -9.51
CA ASP A 27 1.72 9.93 -10.42
C ASP A 27 0.84 9.21 -11.45
N ASP A 28 1.30 9.22 -12.71
CA ASP A 28 0.70 8.39 -13.74
C ASP A 28 0.82 6.91 -13.38
N TRP A 29 -0.09 6.10 -13.92
CA TRP A 29 -0.02 4.66 -13.77
C TRP A 29 1.33 4.14 -14.28
N VAL A 30 1.97 3.24 -13.53
CA VAL A 30 3.25 2.64 -13.96
C VAL A 30 3.00 1.76 -15.19
N ILE A 31 3.38 2.26 -16.38
CA ILE A 31 3.32 1.49 -17.63
C ILE A 31 4.61 0.70 -17.77
N LEU A 32 4.54 -0.60 -17.53
CA LEU A 32 5.67 -1.49 -17.73
C LEU A 32 5.90 -1.75 -19.23
N LYS A 33 7.10 -1.46 -19.73
CA LYS A 33 7.48 -1.72 -21.13
C LYS A 33 7.64 -3.23 -21.35
N PRO A 34 6.92 -3.85 -22.30
CA PRO A 34 6.99 -5.30 -22.49
C PRO A 34 8.40 -5.77 -22.88
N THR A 35 8.96 -6.68 -22.09
CA THR A 35 10.25 -7.33 -22.35
C THR A 35 10.03 -8.63 -23.13
N LYS A 36 10.16 -8.56 -24.46
CA LYS A 36 9.99 -9.66 -25.44
C LYS A 36 8.59 -10.30 -25.47
N TYR A 37 8.08 -10.47 -26.68
CA TYR A 37 6.76 -11.04 -26.98
C TYR A 37 6.67 -12.51 -26.55
N HIS A 38 6.07 -12.79 -25.38
CA HIS A 38 5.39 -14.05 -25.19
C HIS A 38 3.95 -13.89 -25.69
N ARG A 39 3.67 -14.53 -26.84
CA ARG A 39 2.35 -14.59 -27.50
C ARG A 39 1.37 -15.41 -26.67
N SER A 40 0.98 -14.89 -25.52
CA SER A 40 -0.12 -15.45 -24.73
C SER A 40 -1.26 -14.44 -24.77
N GLU A 41 -2.42 -14.87 -25.25
CA GLU A 41 -3.63 -14.06 -25.20
C GLU A 41 -3.89 -13.65 -23.75
N VAL A 42 -4.14 -12.36 -23.52
CA VAL A 42 -4.39 -11.87 -22.16
C VAL A 42 -5.78 -12.33 -21.73
N HIS A 43 -5.83 -13.16 -20.69
CA HIS A 43 -7.04 -13.62 -20.05
C HIS A 43 -7.54 -12.61 -19.01
N GLU A 44 -8.85 -12.63 -18.79
CA GLU A 44 -9.50 -11.88 -17.72
C GLU A 44 -9.61 -12.74 -16.46
N VAL A 45 -9.44 -12.09 -15.31
CA VAL A 45 -9.70 -12.72 -14.01
C VAL A 45 -11.21 -12.91 -13.82
N ARG A 46 -11.63 -14.12 -13.43
CA ARG A 46 -13.06 -14.39 -13.15
C ARG A 46 -13.51 -13.56 -11.96
N GLU A 47 -14.75 -13.07 -12.01
CA GLU A 47 -15.36 -12.32 -10.91
C GLU A 47 -14.56 -11.07 -10.48
N ILE A 48 -13.77 -10.47 -11.40
CA ILE A 48 -12.92 -9.31 -11.08
C ILE A 48 -13.68 -8.11 -10.50
N LYS A 49 -14.96 -7.96 -10.88
CA LYS A 49 -15.83 -6.92 -10.32
C LYS A 49 -16.04 -7.13 -8.81
N HIS A 50 -16.34 -8.36 -8.39
CA HIS A 50 -16.52 -8.70 -6.98
C HIS A 50 -15.25 -8.39 -6.17
N ILE A 51 -14.08 -8.77 -6.69
CA ILE A 51 -12.79 -8.46 -6.07
C ILE A 51 -12.61 -6.95 -5.87
N LYS A 52 -12.85 -6.15 -6.93
CA LYS A 52 -12.75 -4.68 -6.86
C LYS A 52 -13.71 -4.08 -5.84
N ASP A 53 -14.97 -4.48 -5.89
CA ASP A 53 -16.00 -3.96 -5.00
C ASP A 53 -15.67 -4.29 -3.54
N THR A 54 -15.22 -5.51 -3.25
CA THR A 54 -14.80 -5.92 -1.91
C THR A 54 -13.60 -5.12 -1.42
N LEU A 55 -12.57 -4.94 -2.26
CA LEU A 55 -11.36 -4.18 -1.89
C LEU A 55 -11.66 -2.70 -1.64
N LEU A 56 -12.45 -2.08 -2.52
CA LEU A 56 -12.84 -0.68 -2.37
C LEU A 56 -13.74 -0.46 -1.16
N LYS A 57 -14.61 -1.42 -0.84
CA LYS A 57 -15.45 -1.37 0.36
C LYS A 57 -14.64 -1.46 1.65
N HIS A 58 -13.65 -2.35 1.72
CA HIS A 58 -12.87 -2.57 2.95
C HIS A 58 -11.76 -1.54 3.14
N LEU A 59 -11.07 -1.15 2.07
CA LEU A 59 -9.86 -0.33 2.15
C LEU A 59 -10.07 1.11 1.65
N GLY A 60 -11.05 1.34 0.78
CA GLY A 60 -11.19 2.60 0.04
C GLY A 60 -10.22 2.72 -1.14
N MET A 61 -10.41 3.78 -1.94
CA MET A 61 -9.65 3.96 -3.19
C MET A 61 -8.15 4.23 -2.99
N ILE A 62 -7.79 5.05 -1.99
CA ILE A 62 -6.41 5.49 -1.79
C ILE A 62 -5.47 4.31 -1.45
N PRO A 63 -5.78 3.44 -0.46
CA PRO A 63 -4.88 2.33 -0.15
C PRO A 63 -4.78 1.30 -1.29
N VAL A 64 -5.88 1.06 -2.01
CA VAL A 64 -5.88 0.18 -3.19
C VAL A 64 -4.97 0.75 -4.28
N PHE A 65 -5.10 2.05 -4.58
CA PHE A 65 -4.25 2.72 -5.57
C PHE A 65 -2.77 2.72 -5.15
N PHE A 66 -2.48 3.01 -3.88
CA PHE A 66 -1.13 2.97 -3.34
C PHE A 66 -0.51 1.58 -3.48
N PHE A 67 -1.25 0.52 -3.10
CA PHE A 67 -0.78 -0.85 -3.26
C PHE A 67 -0.45 -1.14 -4.73
N LEU A 68 -1.35 -0.82 -5.65
CA LEU A 68 -1.18 -1.14 -7.06
C LEU A 68 -0.02 -0.39 -7.72
N ASN A 69 0.15 0.90 -7.44
CA ASN A 69 1.17 1.71 -8.10
C ASN A 69 2.53 1.69 -7.41
N VAL A 70 2.56 1.66 -6.07
CA VAL A 70 3.79 1.85 -5.30
C VAL A 70 4.40 0.52 -4.85
N LEU A 71 3.56 -0.40 -4.39
CA LEU A 71 4.03 -1.69 -3.87
C LEU A 71 4.12 -2.74 -4.97
N PHE A 72 3.05 -2.91 -5.75
CA PHE A 72 2.93 -3.96 -6.74
C PHE A 72 3.51 -3.56 -8.11
N GLY A 73 3.19 -2.37 -8.62
CA GLY A 73 3.37 -1.95 -10.02
C GLY A 73 4.80 -1.85 -10.54
N CYS A 74 5.82 -2.10 -9.71
CA CYS A 74 7.23 -1.95 -10.11
C CYS A 74 7.81 -3.16 -10.85
N THR A 75 7.07 -4.26 -10.99
CA THR A 75 7.63 -5.54 -11.44
C THR A 75 6.72 -6.23 -12.46
N HIS A 76 7.32 -6.91 -13.45
CA HIS A 76 6.60 -7.73 -14.41
C HIS A 76 6.28 -9.11 -13.81
N TYR A 77 5.03 -9.31 -13.39
CA TYR A 77 4.58 -10.61 -12.87
C TYR A 77 4.26 -11.60 -13.99
N PRO A 78 4.54 -12.90 -13.79
CA PRO A 78 4.27 -13.95 -14.76
C PRO A 78 2.76 -14.11 -15.03
N CYS A 79 2.43 -14.99 -15.98
CA CYS A 79 1.08 -15.39 -16.38
C CYS A 79 0.34 -14.39 -17.27
N PRO A 80 -0.59 -14.86 -18.12
CA PRO A 80 -1.24 -14.05 -19.13
C PRO A 80 -2.46 -13.27 -18.59
N TYR A 81 -2.31 -12.57 -17.47
CA TYR A 81 -3.36 -11.71 -16.90
C TYR A 81 -2.91 -10.25 -16.91
N ARG A 82 -3.87 -9.31 -16.90
CA ARG A 82 -3.55 -7.87 -16.79
C ARG A 82 -2.82 -7.59 -15.48
N SER A 83 -1.74 -6.81 -15.52
CA SER A 83 -0.92 -6.51 -14.34
C SER A 83 -1.74 -5.96 -13.18
N VAL A 84 -2.68 -5.06 -13.45
CA VAL A 84 -3.58 -4.50 -12.44
C VAL A 84 -4.39 -5.60 -11.74
N GLU A 85 -4.94 -6.55 -12.49
CA GLU A 85 -5.78 -7.62 -11.97
C GLU A 85 -4.96 -8.61 -11.13
N LYS A 86 -3.69 -8.86 -11.50
CA LYS A 86 -2.76 -9.65 -10.68
C LYS A 86 -2.52 -9.00 -9.31
N GLY A 87 -2.32 -7.68 -9.29
CA GLY A 87 -2.15 -6.93 -8.04
C GLY A 87 -3.40 -6.97 -7.18
N LEU A 88 -4.58 -6.80 -7.80
CA LEU A 88 -5.86 -6.92 -7.10
C LEU A 88 -6.04 -8.32 -6.48
N LEU A 89 -5.62 -9.39 -7.14
CA LEU A 89 -5.70 -10.75 -6.58
C LEU A 89 -4.80 -10.96 -5.36
N ILE A 90 -3.58 -10.40 -5.35
CA ILE A 90 -2.71 -10.43 -4.17
C ILE A 90 -3.34 -9.65 -3.02
N LEU A 91 -3.83 -8.43 -3.29
CA LEU A 91 -4.44 -7.60 -2.27
C LEU A 91 -5.73 -8.23 -1.71
N TYR A 92 -6.54 -8.85 -2.57
CA TYR A 92 -7.76 -9.56 -2.18
C TYR A 92 -7.47 -10.74 -1.28
N GLN A 93 -6.46 -11.56 -1.62
CA GLN A 93 -6.03 -12.67 -0.77
C GLN A 93 -5.63 -12.18 0.64
N LEU A 94 -4.91 -11.07 0.73
CA LEU A 94 -4.50 -10.47 2.00
C LEU A 94 -5.70 -9.98 2.84
N VAL A 95 -6.67 -9.32 2.20
CA VAL A 95 -7.83 -8.75 2.89
C VAL A 95 -8.79 -9.84 3.38
N GLU A 96 -9.05 -10.84 2.55
CA GLU A 96 -10.01 -11.91 2.85
C GLU A 96 -9.35 -13.09 3.59
N GLY A 97 -8.02 -13.11 3.71
CA GLY A 97 -7.29 -14.17 4.41
C GLY A 97 -7.32 -15.53 3.69
N LEU A 98 -7.41 -15.53 2.36
CA LEU A 98 -7.60 -16.75 1.57
C LEU A 98 -6.30 -17.54 1.38
N SER A 99 -6.41 -18.86 1.40
CA SER A 99 -5.33 -19.75 0.98
C SER A 99 -5.11 -19.68 -0.53
N ILE A 100 -3.91 -20.08 -0.99
CA ILE A 100 -3.60 -20.20 -2.43
C ILE A 100 -4.58 -21.15 -3.14
N ASN A 101 -5.09 -22.18 -2.44
CA ASN A 101 -6.05 -23.11 -3.02
C ASN A 101 -7.40 -22.44 -3.30
N GLU A 102 -7.87 -21.59 -2.39
CA GLU A 102 -9.14 -20.87 -2.57
C GLU A 102 -9.08 -19.84 -3.71
N MET A 103 -7.88 -19.31 -4.00
CA MET A 103 -7.64 -18.41 -5.12
C MET A 103 -7.83 -19.07 -6.50
N GLU A 104 -7.86 -20.41 -6.56
CA GLU A 104 -8.12 -21.17 -7.80
C GLU A 104 -9.49 -20.84 -8.43
N ARG A 105 -10.43 -20.34 -7.62
CA ARG A 105 -11.73 -19.85 -8.09
C ARG A 105 -11.59 -18.76 -9.17
N PHE A 106 -10.60 -17.88 -9.03
CA PHE A 106 -10.45 -16.69 -9.87
C PHE A 106 -9.53 -16.91 -11.07
N ILE A 107 -8.41 -17.61 -10.85
CA ILE A 107 -7.43 -18.00 -11.88
C ILE A 107 -6.83 -19.36 -11.53
N PRO A 108 -6.24 -20.11 -12.49
CA PRO A 108 -5.61 -21.40 -12.20
C PRO A 108 -4.59 -21.30 -11.06
N ARG A 109 -4.60 -22.28 -10.14
CA ARG A 109 -3.73 -22.29 -8.97
C ARG A 109 -2.25 -22.10 -9.30
N SER A 110 -1.77 -22.75 -10.36
CA SER A 110 -0.37 -22.62 -10.82
C SER A 110 -0.02 -21.20 -11.23
N SER A 111 -0.96 -20.49 -11.86
CA SER A 111 -0.79 -19.09 -12.26
C SER A 111 -0.75 -18.19 -11.03
N TYR A 112 -1.66 -18.40 -10.08
CA TYR A 112 -1.67 -17.63 -8.84
C TYR A 112 -0.40 -17.85 -8.02
N GLN A 113 0.04 -19.10 -7.86
CA GLN A 113 1.27 -19.45 -7.16
C GLN A 113 2.49 -18.75 -7.76
N ALA A 114 2.57 -18.64 -9.09
CA ALA A 114 3.68 -17.96 -9.75
C ALA A 114 3.70 -16.45 -9.44
N ILE A 115 2.54 -15.79 -9.45
CA ILE A 115 2.41 -14.38 -9.08
C ILE A 115 2.78 -14.19 -7.60
N HIS A 116 2.22 -15.03 -6.72
CA HIS A 116 2.47 -15.00 -5.27
C HIS A 116 3.95 -15.16 -4.95
N ASN A 117 4.61 -16.17 -5.53
CA ASN A 117 6.03 -16.43 -5.29
C ASN A 117 6.90 -15.27 -5.75
N MET A 118 6.59 -14.68 -6.91
CA MET A 118 7.34 -13.52 -7.36
C MET A 118 7.17 -12.33 -6.39
N PHE A 119 5.94 -12.02 -5.99
CA PHE A 119 5.67 -10.89 -5.10
C PHE A 119 6.27 -11.05 -3.69
N TYR A 120 6.06 -12.20 -3.04
CA TYR A 120 6.45 -12.39 -1.64
C TYR A 120 7.84 -12.97 -1.45
N ILE A 121 8.35 -13.76 -2.40
CA ILE A 121 9.60 -14.52 -2.23
C ILE A 121 10.71 -13.85 -3.04
N SER A 122 10.53 -13.70 -4.35
CA SER A 122 11.56 -13.13 -5.23
C SER A 122 11.83 -11.66 -4.90
N GLU A 123 10.77 -10.87 -4.72
CA GLU A 123 10.86 -9.43 -4.46
C GLU A 123 10.88 -9.07 -2.95
N MET A 124 10.99 -10.07 -2.06
CA MET A 124 10.80 -9.90 -0.60
C MET A 124 11.66 -8.79 0.00
N LYS A 125 12.95 -8.74 -0.37
CA LYS A 125 13.91 -7.79 0.19
C LYS A 125 13.54 -6.35 -0.17
N ASP A 126 13.16 -6.12 -1.42
CA ASP A 126 12.78 -4.80 -1.90
C ASP A 126 11.40 -4.41 -1.38
N LEU A 127 10.46 -5.36 -1.29
CA LEU A 127 9.16 -5.16 -0.66
C LEU A 127 9.32 -4.72 0.81
N ASN A 128 10.12 -5.43 1.61
CA ASN A 128 10.37 -5.09 3.01
C ASN A 128 11.01 -3.71 3.16
N LYS A 129 11.96 -3.36 2.29
CA LYS A 129 12.59 -2.03 2.29
C LYS A 129 11.57 -0.94 1.99
N LYS A 130 10.71 -1.14 0.99
CA LYS A 130 9.62 -0.20 0.64
C LYS A 130 8.63 -0.05 1.78
N LEU A 131 8.11 -1.16 2.31
CA LEU A 131 7.16 -1.15 3.43
C LEU A 131 7.72 -0.41 4.63
N THR A 132 8.97 -0.71 5.01
CA THR A 132 9.65 -0.01 6.13
C THR A 132 9.75 1.49 5.86
N TYR A 133 10.18 1.89 4.67
CA TYR A 133 10.30 3.30 4.29
C TYR A 133 8.95 4.02 4.35
N TYR A 134 7.90 3.45 3.75
CA TYR A 134 6.59 4.10 3.71
C TYR A 134 5.91 4.12 5.08
N LEU A 135 6.00 3.05 5.88
CA LEU A 135 5.49 3.07 7.25
C LEU A 135 6.16 4.15 8.11
N GLN A 136 7.46 4.37 7.91
CA GLN A 136 8.21 5.41 8.64
C GLN A 136 7.90 6.83 8.18
N THR A 137 7.65 7.04 6.88
CA THR A 137 7.67 8.39 6.29
C THR A 137 6.32 8.89 5.79
N MET A 138 5.35 7.99 5.60
CA MET A 138 4.11 8.30 4.88
C MET A 138 2.96 8.69 5.81
N PHE A 139 2.98 8.30 7.07
CA PHE A 139 1.84 8.51 7.98
C PHE A 139 2.13 9.45 9.15
N SER A 140 3.41 9.71 9.44
CA SER A 140 3.79 10.44 10.64
C SER A 140 5.22 10.98 10.52
N THR A 141 5.45 12.18 11.07
CA THR A 141 6.79 12.74 11.31
C THR A 141 7.04 12.88 12.81
N PRO A 142 8.30 13.02 13.26
CA PRO A 142 8.58 13.40 14.65
C PRO A 142 7.80 14.64 15.09
N GLU A 143 7.72 15.67 14.24
CA GLU A 143 7.02 16.93 14.52
C GLU A 143 5.52 16.72 14.69
N LEU A 144 4.88 15.94 13.80
CA LEU A 144 3.46 15.58 13.93
C LEU A 144 3.17 14.83 15.22
N ARG A 145 4.07 13.92 15.63
CA ARG A 145 3.93 13.19 16.90
C ARG A 145 4.08 14.10 18.11
N VAL A 146 5.02 15.05 18.09
CA VAL A 146 5.16 16.06 19.15
C VAL A 146 3.90 16.92 19.26
N PHE A 147 3.36 17.39 18.14
CA PHE A 147 2.16 18.21 18.15
C PHE A 147 0.93 17.42 18.61
N ALA A 148 0.75 16.20 18.13
CA ALA A 148 -0.32 15.31 18.59
C ALA A 148 -0.22 15.04 20.11
N ALA A 149 0.98 14.72 20.61
CA ALA A 149 1.22 14.49 22.03
C ALA A 149 0.89 15.72 22.89
N LYS A 150 1.27 16.93 22.44
CA LYS A 150 0.96 18.18 23.15
C LYS A 150 -0.54 18.51 23.18
N ILE A 151 -1.30 18.05 22.20
CA ILE A 151 -2.75 18.29 22.08
C ILE A 151 -3.54 17.23 22.85
N GLN A 152 -3.15 15.96 22.76
CA GLN A 152 -3.96 14.82 23.19
C GLN A 152 -3.48 14.16 24.49
N ASN A 153 -2.20 14.26 24.85
CA ASN A 153 -1.71 13.58 26.05
C ASN A 153 -2.12 14.34 27.33
N PRO A 154 -2.38 13.60 28.42
CA PRO A 154 -2.51 14.20 29.75
C PRO A 154 -1.29 15.05 30.13
N GLN A 155 -1.50 16.08 30.96
CA GLN A 155 -0.39 16.89 31.49
C GLN A 155 0.60 15.98 32.24
N GLY A 156 1.90 16.14 31.96
CA GLY A 156 2.98 15.29 32.48
C GLY A 156 3.42 14.15 31.54
N PHE A 157 2.62 13.80 30.53
CA PHE A 157 2.90 12.64 29.64
C PHE A 157 3.28 13.03 28.20
N LYS A 158 3.79 14.24 27.99
CA LYS A 158 4.05 14.80 26.65
C LYS A 158 5.12 14.04 25.84
N HIS A 159 5.97 13.25 26.49
CA HIS A 159 7.07 12.52 25.86
C HIS A 159 6.75 11.04 25.55
N VAL A 160 5.65 10.51 26.09
CA VAL A 160 5.31 9.08 25.97
C VAL A 160 5.05 8.68 24.51
N THR A 161 4.38 9.52 23.72
CA THR A 161 4.10 9.25 22.31
C THR A 161 5.36 9.16 21.45
N LEU A 162 6.44 9.85 21.83
CA LEU A 162 7.73 9.75 21.15
C LEU A 162 8.46 8.46 21.52
N MET A 163 8.48 8.11 22.81
CA MET A 163 9.08 6.87 23.31
C MET A 163 8.40 5.63 22.71
N LEU A 164 7.07 5.58 22.70
CA LEU A 164 6.31 4.48 22.12
C LEU A 164 6.48 4.37 20.59
N GLY A 165 6.81 5.47 19.91
CA GLY A 165 7.09 5.50 18.49
C GLY A 165 8.50 5.06 18.08
N GLY A 166 9.32 4.58 19.03
CA GLY A 166 10.66 4.07 18.78
C GLY A 166 11.68 5.14 18.35
N HIS A 167 11.38 6.42 18.59
CA HIS A 167 12.30 7.52 18.32
C HIS A 167 12.87 7.97 19.68
N SER A 168 14.04 7.44 20.01
CA SER A 168 14.81 7.76 21.23
C SER A 168 16.06 8.52 20.84
#